data_AF-A0A315X4R7-F1
#
_entry.id   AF-A0A315X4R7-F1
#
_cell.length_a   1.000
_cell.length_b   1.000
_cell.length_c   1.000
_cell.angle_alpha   90.00
_cell.angle_beta   90.00
_cell.angle_gamma   90.00
#
_symmetry.space_group_name_H-M   'P 1'
#
loop_
_entity.id
_entity.type
_entity.pdbx_description
1 polymer ?
#
loop_
_entity_poly.entity_id
_entity_poly.type
_entity_poly.pdbx_seq_one_letter_code
_entity_poly.pdbx_strand_id
1 'polypeptide(L)'
;MNDVCGAITRKGGLCQNRRGAACPYHTDDERAGATSGQEPIAQEREEGIPGRRDAITARDLHAVAWRLLEDLLEDDRVDAARRASAGATLIRVVEALGEPPVSREQAAAEIALRGMVMHGMPPRNAEEWALAEELFTPDAIAMFRTWKPGGDDAF
;
A
#
# COMPACT_ATOMS: atom_id res chain seq x y z
N MET A 1 7.48 -19.27 40.13
CA MET A 1 8.03 -19.72 38.83
C MET A 1 6.93 -20.50 38.14
N ASN A 2 6.37 -19.98 37.03
CA ASN A 2 5.19 -20.57 36.40
C ASN A 2 5.60 -21.82 35.59
N ASP A 3 5.15 -22.99 36.05
CA ASP A 3 5.50 -24.32 35.54
C ASP A 3 4.66 -24.72 34.31
N VAL A 4 4.39 -23.76 33.41
CA VAL A 4 3.49 -23.91 32.26
C VAL A 4 4.25 -23.91 30.93
N CYS A 5 3.68 -24.59 29.94
CA CYS A 5 4.26 -24.78 28.61
C CYS A 5 4.43 -23.45 27.84
N GLY A 6 3.36 -22.66 27.73
CA GLY A 6 3.38 -21.36 27.07
C GLY A 6 3.44 -21.39 25.54
N ALA A 7 3.33 -22.56 24.89
CA ALA A 7 3.27 -22.65 23.44
C ALA A 7 1.90 -22.24 22.86
N ILE A 8 1.86 -21.74 21.62
CA ILE A 8 0.62 -21.36 20.95
C ILE A 8 -0.14 -22.62 20.52
N THR A 9 -1.41 -22.72 20.91
CA THR A 9 -2.32 -23.82 20.53
C THR A 9 -2.93 -23.58 19.14
N ARG A 10 -3.48 -24.63 18.50
CA ARG A 10 -4.24 -24.49 17.22
C ARG A 10 -5.41 -23.50 17.29
N LYS A 11 -5.94 -23.22 18.49
CA LYS A 11 -7.01 -22.24 18.70
C LYS A 11 -6.50 -20.82 18.96
N GLY A 12 -5.19 -20.58 18.83
CA GLY A 12 -4.56 -19.26 19.00
C GLY A 12 -4.28 -18.84 20.45
N GLY A 13 -4.68 -19.62 21.45
CA GLY A 13 -4.40 -19.35 22.87
C GLY A 13 -3.08 -19.97 23.35
N LEU A 14 -2.54 -19.47 24.46
CA LEU A 14 -1.35 -20.03 25.13
C LEU A 14 -1.67 -21.33 25.87
N CYS A 15 -0.81 -22.34 25.72
CA CYS A 15 -0.92 -23.62 26.39
C CYS A 15 -0.65 -23.45 27.89
N GLN A 16 -1.69 -23.70 28.69
CA GLN A 16 -1.63 -23.64 30.16
C GLN A 16 -1.19 -24.97 30.78
N ASN A 17 -0.80 -25.97 29.97
CA ASN A 17 -0.46 -27.29 30.46
C ASN A 17 0.91 -27.27 31.15
N ARG A 18 1.12 -28.20 32.11
CA ARG A 18 2.37 -28.24 32.88
C ARG A 18 3.56 -28.55 31.97
N ARG A 19 4.66 -27.83 32.14
CA ARG A 19 5.87 -28.03 31.33
C ARG A 19 6.40 -29.46 31.57
N GLY A 20 6.50 -30.26 30.49
CA GLY A 20 6.93 -31.66 30.54
C GLY A 20 5.80 -32.70 30.65
N ALA A 21 4.53 -32.30 30.78
CA ALA A 21 3.41 -33.22 30.63
C ALA A 21 3.15 -33.51 29.14
N ALA A 22 2.79 -34.75 28.82
CA ALA A 22 2.33 -35.15 27.48
C ALA A 22 1.09 -34.30 27.13
N CYS A 23 1.28 -33.33 26.23
CA CYS A 23 0.24 -32.40 25.86
C CYS A 23 -0.36 -32.85 24.52
N PRO A 24 -1.65 -33.26 24.49
CA PRO A 24 -2.28 -33.84 23.29
C PRO A 24 -2.44 -32.83 22.13
N TYR A 25 -2.02 -31.58 22.34
CA TYR A 25 -2.11 -30.50 21.36
C TYR A 25 -0.78 -30.19 20.66
N HIS A 26 0.31 -30.84 21.06
CA HIS A 26 1.55 -30.88 20.28
C HIS A 26 1.54 -32.15 19.46
N THR A 27 1.67 -32.01 18.14
CA THR A 27 2.06 -33.13 17.30
C THR A 27 3.52 -33.46 17.63
N ASP A 28 3.75 -34.63 18.21
CA ASP A 28 5.06 -35.29 18.22
C ASP A 28 5.50 -35.45 16.76
N ASP A 29 6.33 -34.53 16.22
CA ASP A 29 7.32 -34.80 15.14
C ASP A 29 8.05 -33.61 14.47
N GLU A 30 8.11 -32.40 15.04
CA GLU A 30 8.93 -31.31 14.41
C GLU A 30 10.05 -30.75 15.30
N ARG A 31 10.63 -31.59 16.16
CA ARG A 31 11.82 -31.22 16.95
C ARG A 31 12.99 -32.19 16.90
N ALA A 32 13.10 -32.97 15.83
CA ALA A 32 14.33 -33.64 15.46
C ALA A 32 14.86 -33.03 14.16
N GLY A 33 15.79 -32.07 14.26
CA GLY A 33 16.57 -31.63 13.08
C GLY A 33 16.80 -30.13 12.86
N ALA A 34 16.47 -29.22 13.78
CA ALA A 34 16.82 -27.81 13.62
C ALA A 34 18.29 -27.51 13.99
N THR A 35 19.23 -28.32 13.52
CA THR A 35 20.65 -27.95 13.42
C THR A 35 20.84 -27.26 12.08
N SER A 36 20.83 -25.92 12.10
CA SER A 36 21.66 -25.02 11.28
C SER A 36 22.02 -25.47 9.85
N GLY A 37 21.05 -25.95 9.09
CA GLY A 37 21.14 -26.22 7.65
C GLY A 37 20.38 -25.17 6.85
N GLN A 38 20.27 -23.95 7.37
CA GLN A 38 19.76 -22.83 6.58
C GLN A 38 20.85 -22.54 5.54
N GLU A 39 20.66 -23.08 4.33
CA GLU A 39 21.36 -22.59 3.16
C GLU A 39 21.29 -21.07 3.20
N PRO A 40 22.41 -20.35 2.97
CA PRO A 40 22.39 -18.90 2.98
C PRO A 40 21.32 -18.49 1.99
N ILE A 41 20.27 -17.83 2.50
CA ILE A 41 19.24 -17.20 1.70
C ILE A 41 20.04 -16.38 0.70
N ALA A 42 20.04 -16.82 -0.56
CA ALA A 42 20.77 -16.15 -1.60
C ALA A 42 20.39 -14.67 -1.47
N GLN A 43 21.40 -13.83 -1.25
CA GLN A 43 21.27 -12.39 -1.41
C GLN A 43 20.96 -12.14 -2.88
N GLU A 44 19.75 -12.47 -3.30
CA GLU A 44 19.20 -12.06 -4.58
C GLU A 44 18.87 -10.58 -4.43
N ARG A 45 19.95 -9.82 -4.65
CA ARG A 45 20.00 -8.52 -5.32
C ARG A 45 18.89 -7.57 -4.93
N GLU A 46 19.30 -6.68 -4.04
CA GLU A 46 18.93 -5.27 -3.90
C GLU A 46 18.87 -4.46 -5.21
N GLU A 47 18.19 -4.94 -6.25
CA GLU A 47 17.60 -4.04 -7.25
C GLU A 47 16.26 -3.58 -6.67
N GLY A 48 16.36 -2.68 -5.68
CA GLY A 48 15.20 -2.03 -5.09
C GLY A 48 14.38 -1.41 -6.21
N ILE A 49 13.13 -1.83 -6.33
CA ILE A 49 12.19 -1.23 -7.28
C ILE A 49 12.18 0.29 -7.00
N PRO A 50 12.41 1.15 -8.01
CA PRO A 50 12.55 2.60 -7.82
C PRO A 50 11.41 3.15 -6.95
N GLY A 51 11.74 3.90 -5.90
CA GLY A 51 10.77 4.54 -5.00
C GLY A 51 10.47 3.81 -3.68
N ARG A 52 10.66 2.48 -3.56
CA ARG A 52 10.36 1.77 -2.29
C ARG A 52 11.33 2.14 -1.17
N ARG A 53 12.63 2.24 -1.47
CA ARG A 53 13.64 2.69 -0.52
C ARG A 53 13.46 4.17 -0.16
N ASP A 54 13.03 4.97 -1.13
CA ASP A 54 12.83 6.41 -0.95
C ASP A 54 11.64 6.66 -0.02
N ALA A 55 10.52 5.95 -0.20
CA ALA A 55 9.35 6.01 0.68
C ALA A 55 9.67 5.59 2.12
N ILE A 56 10.45 4.50 2.30
CA ILE A 56 10.92 4.05 3.62
C ILE A 56 11.83 5.09 4.26
N THR A 57 12.76 5.66 3.49
CA THR A 57 13.70 6.69 3.96
C THR A 57 12.99 7.98 4.34
N ALA A 58 11.99 8.39 3.55
CA ALA A 58 11.12 9.53 3.79
C ALA A 58 10.10 9.30 4.91
N ARG A 59 9.97 8.06 5.41
CA ARG A 59 8.97 7.64 6.40
C ARG A 59 7.54 7.94 5.95
N ASP A 60 7.29 7.86 4.66
CA ASP A 60 5.97 8.05 4.06
C ASP A 60 5.20 6.72 4.06
N LEU A 61 4.33 6.54 5.06
CA LEU A 61 3.53 5.33 5.23
C LEU A 61 2.50 5.14 4.10
N HIS A 62 2.05 6.22 3.48
CA HIS A 62 1.13 6.18 2.33
C HIS A 62 1.84 5.59 1.11
N ALA A 63 3.00 6.16 0.76
CA ALA A 63 3.80 5.68 -0.35
C ALA A 63 4.26 4.23 -0.14
N VAL A 64 4.60 3.83 1.10
CA VAL A 64 4.94 2.43 1.41
C VAL A 64 3.74 1.50 1.24
N ALA A 65 2.56 1.86 1.75
CA ALA A 65 1.37 1.02 1.66
C ALA A 65 0.90 0.83 0.22
N TRP A 66 0.92 1.90 -0.58
CA TRP A 66 0.55 1.85 -2.00
C TRP A 66 1.53 1.01 -2.81
N ARG A 67 2.84 1.19 -2.58
CA ARG A 67 3.88 0.41 -3.25
C ARG A 67 3.79 -1.09 -2.95
N LEU A 68 3.49 -1.46 -1.70
CA LEU A 68 3.29 -2.85 -1.33
C LEU A 68 2.07 -3.47 -2.01
N LEU A 69 1.03 -2.68 -2.26
CA LEU A 69 -0.15 -3.12 -3.00
C LEU A 69 0.17 -3.34 -4.48
N GLU A 70 0.89 -2.42 -5.11
CA GLU A 70 1.38 -2.56 -6.50
C GLU A 70 2.26 -3.80 -6.65
N ASP A 71 3.28 -3.93 -5.80
CA ASP A 71 4.20 -5.08 -5.80
C ASP A 71 3.42 -6.41 -5.65
N LEU A 72 2.39 -6.44 -4.80
CA LEU A 72 1.54 -7.63 -4.62
C LEU A 72 0.66 -7.95 -5.84
N LEU A 73 0.16 -6.93 -6.54
CA LEU A 73 -0.69 -7.10 -7.70
C LEU A 73 0.09 -7.59 -8.93
N GLU A 74 1.36 -7.17 -9.04
CA GLU A 74 2.28 -7.54 -10.11
C GLU A 74 3.03 -8.87 -9.84
N ASP A 75 3.05 -9.37 -8.60
CA ASP A 75 3.74 -10.62 -8.27
C ASP A 75 2.96 -11.87 -8.68
N ASP A 76 3.32 -12.40 -9.85
CA ASP A 76 2.79 -13.64 -10.42
C ASP A 76 3.11 -14.92 -9.62
N ARG A 77 4.02 -14.85 -8.64
CA ARG A 77 4.33 -15.99 -7.76
C ARG A 77 3.29 -16.16 -6.65
N VAL A 78 2.50 -15.13 -6.37
CA VAL A 78 1.43 -15.17 -5.37
C VAL A 78 0.14 -15.65 -6.03
N ASP A 79 -0.41 -16.78 -5.56
CA ASP A 79 -1.69 -17.27 -6.06
C ASP A 79 -2.84 -16.28 -5.81
N ALA A 80 -3.87 -16.35 -6.65
CA ALA A 80 -4.96 -15.38 -6.68
C ALA A 80 -5.70 -15.23 -5.34
N ALA A 81 -5.86 -16.31 -4.57
CA ALA A 81 -6.58 -16.27 -3.30
C ALA A 81 -5.75 -15.55 -2.22
N ARG A 82 -4.46 -15.85 -2.13
CA ARG A 82 -3.54 -15.14 -1.23
C ARG A 82 -3.37 -13.68 -1.63
N ARG A 83 -3.28 -13.39 -2.93
CA ARG A 83 -3.21 -12.03 -3.47
C ARG A 83 -4.43 -11.21 -3.07
N ALA A 84 -5.64 -11.77 -3.23
CA ALA A 84 -6.88 -11.11 -2.83
C ALA A 84 -6.93 -10.83 -1.32
N SER A 85 -6.51 -11.79 -0.49
CA SER A 85 -6.52 -11.64 0.97
C SER A 85 -5.51 -10.59 1.48
N ALA A 86 -4.28 -10.62 0.96
CA ALA A 86 -3.25 -9.64 1.28
C ALA A 86 -3.62 -8.26 0.73
N GLY A 87 -4.16 -8.19 -0.49
CA GLY A 87 -4.62 -6.95 -1.11
C GLY A 87 -5.74 -6.28 -0.32
N ALA A 88 -6.74 -7.04 0.12
CA ALA A 88 -7.81 -6.52 0.98
C ALA A 88 -7.30 -5.97 2.32
N THR A 89 -6.22 -6.56 2.86
CA THR A 89 -5.58 -6.07 4.09
C THR A 89 -4.84 -4.76 3.85
N LEU A 90 -4.08 -4.68 2.75
CA LEU A 90 -3.35 -3.46 2.37
C LEU A 90 -4.31 -2.31 2.05
N ILE A 91 -5.43 -2.57 1.38
CA ILE A 91 -6.48 -1.57 1.13
C ILE A 91 -7.01 -0.99 2.44
N ARG A 92 -7.32 -1.83 3.44
CA ARG A 92 -7.77 -1.34 4.76
C ARG A 92 -6.71 -0.51 5.47
N VAL A 93 -5.44 -0.84 5.28
CA VAL A 93 -4.33 -0.03 5.83
C VAL A 93 -4.30 1.33 5.14
N VAL A 94 -4.41 1.39 3.81
CA VAL A 94 -4.48 2.65 3.06
C VAL A 94 -5.68 3.48 3.51
N GLU A 95 -6.88 2.89 3.62
CA GLU A 95 -8.07 3.57 4.14
C GLU A 95 -7.87 4.12 5.56
N ALA A 96 -7.21 3.36 6.43
CA ALA A 96 -6.94 3.78 7.80
C ALA A 96 -5.90 4.90 7.90
N LEU A 97 -5.00 5.01 6.91
CA LEU A 97 -4.01 6.09 6.84
C LEU A 97 -4.62 7.43 6.39
N GLY A 98 -5.88 7.45 5.93
CA GLY A 98 -6.59 8.65 5.50
C GLY A 98 -6.17 9.12 4.10
N GLU A 99 -6.38 10.39 3.77
CA GLU A 99 -5.81 10.95 2.54
C GLU A 99 -4.29 11.18 2.74
N PRO A 100 -3.45 10.98 1.71
CA PRO A 100 -2.04 11.37 1.78
C PRO A 100 -1.91 12.82 2.25
N PRO A 101 -0.92 13.16 3.07
CA PRO A 101 -0.73 14.54 3.52
C PRO A 101 -0.22 15.40 2.36
N VAL A 102 -1.10 15.81 1.45
CA VAL A 102 -0.89 16.98 0.62
C VAL A 102 -0.92 18.22 1.52
N SER A 103 -0.11 19.23 1.22
CA SER A 103 -0.22 20.49 1.96
C SER A 103 -1.64 21.04 1.82
N ARG A 104 -2.15 21.77 2.82
CA ARG A 104 -3.49 22.36 2.75
C ARG A 104 -3.64 23.25 1.51
N GLU A 105 -2.57 23.93 1.09
CA GLU A 105 -2.56 24.71 -0.14
C GLU A 105 -2.69 23.84 -1.38
N GLN A 106 -1.98 22.71 -1.44
CA GLN A 106 -2.08 21.76 -2.55
C GLN A 106 -3.47 21.14 -2.63
N ALA A 107 -4.02 20.66 -1.51
CA ALA A 107 -5.39 20.14 -1.46
C ALA A 107 -6.43 21.17 -1.95
N ALA A 108 -6.29 22.43 -1.54
CA ALA A 108 -7.18 23.50 -1.98
C ALA A 108 -7.04 23.77 -3.49
N ALA A 109 -5.81 23.75 -4.02
CA ALA A 109 -5.54 23.93 -5.44
C ALA A 109 -6.14 22.78 -6.29
N GLU A 110 -6.01 21.53 -5.84
CA GLU A 110 -6.59 20.37 -6.51
C GLU A 110 -8.12 20.41 -6.53
N ILE A 111 -8.75 20.74 -5.39
CA ILE A 111 -10.21 20.88 -5.29
C ILE A 111 -10.72 21.99 -6.21
N ALA A 112 -10.05 23.15 -6.20
CA ALA A 112 -10.40 24.26 -7.07
C ALA A 112 -10.29 23.90 -8.55
N LEU A 113 -9.20 23.22 -8.94
CA LEU A 113 -8.97 22.77 -10.31
C LEU A 113 -10.02 21.75 -10.76
N ARG A 114 -10.32 20.74 -9.94
CA ARG A 114 -11.37 19.75 -10.23
C ARG A 114 -12.74 20.43 -10.36
N GLY A 115 -13.06 21.38 -9.48
CA GLY A 115 -14.28 22.17 -9.56
C GLY A 115 -14.39 22.93 -10.87
N MET A 116 -13.33 23.62 -11.30
CA MET A 116 -13.31 24.33 -12.58
C MET A 116 -13.53 23.39 -13.77
N VAL A 117 -12.81 22.27 -13.79
CA VAL A 117 -12.92 21.27 -14.86
C VAL A 117 -14.34 20.69 -14.92
N MET A 118 -14.96 20.39 -13.78
CA MET A 118 -16.35 19.91 -13.73
C MET A 118 -17.36 20.92 -14.29
N HIS A 119 -17.04 22.22 -14.24
CA HIS A 119 -17.85 23.29 -14.82
C HIS A 119 -17.47 23.63 -16.28
N GLY A 120 -16.64 22.81 -16.93
CA GLY A 120 -16.23 23.02 -18.32
C GLY A 120 -15.24 24.18 -18.50
N MET A 121 -14.59 24.62 -17.41
CA MET A 121 -13.57 25.65 -17.46
C MET A 121 -12.18 25.00 -17.50
N PRO A 122 -11.35 25.32 -18.51
CA PRO A 122 -10.01 24.76 -18.59
C PRO A 122 -9.09 25.42 -17.55
N PRO A 123 -7.94 24.79 -17.22
CA PRO A 123 -6.89 25.44 -16.43
C PRO A 123 -6.48 26.78 -17.04
N ARG A 124 -6.27 27.79 -16.21
CA ARG A 124 -6.16 29.20 -16.64
C ARG A 124 -4.73 29.70 -16.76
N ASN A 125 -3.83 29.16 -15.93
CA ASN A 125 -2.43 29.59 -15.86
C ASN A 125 -1.49 28.38 -15.89
N ALA A 126 -0.19 28.64 -16.03
CA ALA A 126 0.83 27.60 -16.17
C ALA A 126 0.89 26.65 -14.96
N GLU A 127 0.66 27.15 -13.75
CA GLU A 127 0.65 26.36 -12.52
C GLU A 127 -0.54 25.40 -12.49
N GLU A 128 -1.74 25.87 -12.86
CA GLU A 128 -2.94 25.04 -12.98
C GLU A 128 -2.81 24.00 -14.10
N TRP A 129 -2.12 24.33 -15.21
CA TRP A 129 -1.83 23.37 -16.27
C TRP A 129 -0.86 22.28 -15.82
N ALA A 130 0.20 22.64 -15.11
CA ALA A 130 1.14 21.66 -14.56
C ALA A 130 0.44 20.73 -13.56
N LEU A 131 -0.36 21.29 -12.64
CA LEU A 131 -1.15 20.50 -11.70
C LEU A 131 -2.18 19.60 -12.42
N ALA A 132 -2.79 20.07 -13.50
CA ALA A 132 -3.70 19.24 -14.30
C ALA A 132 -2.98 18.05 -14.94
N GLU A 133 -1.75 18.26 -15.44
CA GLU A 133 -0.94 17.21 -16.06
C GLU A 133 -0.50 16.14 -15.04
N GLU A 134 -0.40 16.49 -13.75
CA GLU A 134 -0.15 15.54 -12.65
C GLU A 134 -1.40 14.74 -12.25
N LEU A 135 -2.60 15.35 -12.34
CA LEU A 135 -3.84 14.76 -11.79
C LEU A 135 -4.70 14.01 -12.81
N PHE A 136 -4.59 14.32 -14.10
CA PHE A 136 -5.50 13.80 -15.14
C PHE A 136 -4.75 13.02 -16.22
N THR A 137 -5.48 12.17 -16.93
CA THR A 137 -4.90 11.38 -18.03
C THR A 137 -4.53 12.26 -19.22
N PRO A 138 -3.59 11.84 -20.08
CA PRO A 138 -3.22 12.58 -21.29
C PRO A 138 -4.41 12.88 -22.21
N ASP A 139 -5.37 11.95 -22.32
CA ASP A 139 -6.58 12.14 -23.12
C ASP A 139 -7.49 13.24 -22.54
N ALA A 140 -7.62 13.30 -21.21
CA ALA A 140 -8.36 14.37 -20.54
C ALA A 140 -7.68 15.73 -20.74
N ILE A 141 -6.35 15.77 -20.64
CA ILE A 141 -5.57 16.99 -20.92
C ILE A 141 -5.77 17.45 -22.37
N ALA A 142 -5.70 16.53 -23.33
CA ALA A 142 -5.95 16.84 -24.74
C ALA A 142 -7.35 17.42 -24.93
N MET A 143 -8.36 16.87 -24.24
CA MET A 143 -9.72 17.40 -24.24
C MET A 143 -9.80 18.81 -23.62
N PHE A 144 -9.18 19.06 -22.46
CA PHE A 144 -9.20 20.38 -21.82
C PHE A 144 -8.61 21.46 -22.72
N ARG A 145 -7.59 21.14 -23.52
CA ARG A 145 -6.99 22.08 -24.49
C ARG A 145 -7.92 22.46 -25.63
N THR A 146 -8.99 21.68 -25.88
CA THR A 146 -10.01 22.02 -26.88
C THR A 146 -11.11 22.93 -26.33
N TRP A 147 -11.19 23.10 -25.01
CA TRP A 147 -12.21 23.94 -24.40
C TRP A 147 -11.90 25.39 -24.70
N LYS A 148 -12.87 26.09 -25.28
CA LYS A 148 -12.78 27.54 -25.42
C LYS A 148 -12.86 28.13 -24.01
N PRO A 149 -11.92 28.99 -23.57
CA PRO A 149 -12.16 29.79 -22.38
C PRO A 149 -13.47 30.53 -22.62
N GLY A 150 -14.39 30.46 -21.65
CA GLY A 150 -15.73 31.02 -21.78
C GLY A 150 -15.64 32.44 -22.34
N GLY A 151 -15.94 32.56 -23.64
CA GLY A 151 -15.98 33.86 -24.30
C GLY A 151 -17.16 34.63 -23.77
N ASP A 152 -17.10 35.95 -23.88
CA ASP A 152 -18.06 36.95 -23.37
C ASP A 152 -19.53 36.77 -23.84
N ASP A 153 -19.87 35.68 -24.53
CA ASP A 153 -21.20 35.34 -25.06
C ASP A 153 -22.00 34.37 -24.18
N ALA A 154 -21.51 34.05 -22.98
CA ALA A 154 -22.16 33.13 -22.04
C ALA A 154 -22.87 33.83 -20.87
N PHE A 155 -23.59 34.93 -21.13
CA PHE A 155 -24.67 35.46 -20.27
C PHE A 155 -25.71 36.22 -21.10
#